data_AF-V2V2U5-F1
#
_entry.id   AF-V2V2U5-F1
#
_cell.length_a   1.000
_cell.length_b   1.000
_cell.length_c   1.000
_cell.angle_alpha   90.00
_cell.angle_beta   90.00
_cell.angle_gamma   90.00
#
_symmetry.space_group_name_H-M   'P 1'
#
loop_
_entity.id
_entity.type
_entity.pdbx_description
1 polymer ?
#
loop_
_entity_poly.entity_id
_entity_poly.type
_entity_poly.pdbx_seq_one_letter_code
_entity_poly.pdbx_strand_id
1 'polypeptide(L)'
;MNRILNVKLENCFGIGKLEKEFKFTPKERAQLIYAPNGTMKSSFANVFEYLSKDQNSEIKDRIFSEKVPICDIKFNSQNLNKDMILVINAETKVSEKSITKFIAKAELKGR
;
A
#
# COMPACT_ATOMS: atom_id res chain seq x y z
N MET A 1 -16.64 10.29 8.30
CA MET A 1 -15.39 10.49 9.04
C MET A 1 -14.23 10.40 8.06
N ASN A 2 -13.23 11.28 8.18
CA ASN A 2 -12.05 11.24 7.32
C ASN A 2 -11.15 10.07 7.74
N ARG A 3 -10.55 9.39 6.78
CA ARG A 3 -9.57 8.33 7.02
C ARG A 3 -8.19 8.82 6.61
N ILE A 4 -7.19 8.57 7.43
CA ILE A 4 -5.84 9.10 7.23
C ILE A 4 -4.88 7.93 7.15
N LEU A 5 -4.06 7.91 6.10
CA LEU A 5 -2.94 6.97 5.94
C LEU A 5 -1.64 7.76 6.04
N ASN A 6 -0.91 7.56 7.12
CA ASN A 6 0.41 8.13 7.33
C ASN A 6 1.45 7.12 6.83
N VAL A 7 2.31 7.55 5.92
CA VAL A 7 3.35 6.73 5.31
C VAL A 7 4.71 7.36 5.60
N LYS A 8 5.59 6.60 6.23
CA LYS A 8 7.00 6.93 6.43
C LYS A 8 7.85 5.74 5.98
N LEU A 9 8.51 5.94 4.83
CA LEU A 9 9.38 4.95 4.19
C LEU A 9 10.79 5.51 4.05
N GLU A 10 11.80 4.73 4.39
CA GLU A 10 13.21 5.05 4.19
C GLU A 10 13.97 3.79 3.83
N ASN A 11 14.81 3.85 2.80
CA ASN A 11 15.59 2.71 2.28
C ASN A 11 14.75 1.46 1.97
N CYS A 12 13.52 1.64 1.45
CA CYS A 12 12.62 0.54 1.08
C CYS A 12 12.57 0.37 -0.45
N PHE A 13 13.12 -0.73 -0.99
CA PHE A 13 13.14 -0.99 -2.43
C PHE A 13 13.65 0.19 -3.29
N GLY A 14 14.67 0.90 -2.81
CA GLY A 14 15.24 2.08 -3.48
C GLY A 14 14.54 3.41 -3.19
N ILE A 15 13.48 3.43 -2.38
CA ILE A 15 12.91 4.67 -1.84
C ILE A 15 13.92 5.24 -0.84
N GLY A 16 14.57 6.35 -1.18
CA GLY A 16 15.49 7.03 -0.27
C GLY A 16 14.78 7.47 1.00
N LYS A 17 13.80 8.38 0.87
CA LYS A 17 12.92 8.81 1.97
C LYS A 17 11.58 9.30 1.42
N LEU A 18 10.47 8.88 2.02
CA LEU A 18 9.12 9.33 1.72
C LEU A 18 8.34 9.47 3.02
N GLU A 19 7.93 10.69 3.35
CA GLU A 19 7.05 10.96 4.49
C GLU A 19 5.85 11.74 3.99
N LYS A 20 4.68 11.10 3.98
CA LYS A 20 3.46 11.69 3.42
C LYS A 20 2.22 11.20 4.14
N GLU A 21 1.29 12.14 4.32
CA GLU A 21 -0.06 11.86 4.77
C GLU A 21 -1.02 11.85 3.59
N PHE A 22 -1.77 10.77 3.44
CA PHE A 22 -2.84 10.61 2.46
C PHE A 22 -4.20 10.71 3.17
N LYS A 23 -5.02 11.70 2.78
CA LYS A 23 -6.33 11.96 3.39
C LYS A 23 -7.44 11.44 2.49
N PHE A 24 -8.24 10.53 3.01
CA PHE A 24 -9.42 10.01 2.32
C PHE A 24 -10.68 10.60 2.97
N THR A 25 -11.41 11.41 2.21
CA THR A 25 -12.67 12.02 2.64
C THR A 25 -13.86 11.24 2.07
N PRO A 26 -15.09 11.47 2.55
CA PRO A 26 -16.28 10.85 1.95
C PRO A 26 -16.42 11.13 0.45
N LYS A 27 -15.94 12.30 -0.01
CA LYS A 27 -15.95 12.76 -1.40
C LYS A 27 -14.68 12.36 -2.19
N GLU A 28 -13.53 12.27 -1.53
CA GLU A 28 -12.23 12.00 -2.15
C GLU A 28 -11.66 10.69 -1.59
N ARG A 29 -11.94 9.59 -2.28
CA ARG A 29 -11.56 8.24 -1.84
C ARG A 29 -10.36 7.66 -2.59
N ALA A 30 -9.84 8.40 -3.56
CA ALA A 30 -8.70 8.01 -4.38
C ALA A 30 -7.58 9.04 -4.23
N GLN A 31 -6.35 8.55 -4.31
CA GLN A 31 -5.14 9.37 -4.26
C GLN A 31 -4.28 9.03 -5.48
N LEU A 32 -3.73 10.04 -6.13
CA LEU A 32 -2.85 9.87 -7.29
C LEU A 32 -1.40 10.07 -6.86
N ILE A 33 -0.58 9.05 -7.10
CA ILE A 33 0.88 9.14 -6.94
C ILE A 33 1.49 9.22 -8.33
N TYR A 34 2.11 10.36 -8.63
CA TYR A 34 2.80 10.60 -9.89
C TYR A 34 4.27 10.91 -9.64
N ALA A 35 5.16 10.24 -10.38
CA ALA A 35 6.60 10.46 -10.31
C ALA A 35 7.29 10.00 -11.62
N PRO A 36 8.51 10.46 -11.93
CA PRO A 36 9.31 9.98 -13.05
C PRO A 36 9.66 8.48 -12.97
N ASN A 37 10.17 7.94 -14.06
CA ASN A 37 10.67 6.55 -14.10
C ASN A 37 11.92 6.42 -13.22
N GLY A 38 12.05 5.27 -12.55
CA GLY A 38 13.16 5.02 -11.63
C GLY A 38 13.08 5.72 -10.26
N THR A 39 12.02 6.47 -9.97
CA THR A 39 11.90 7.18 -8.67
C THR A 39 11.38 6.26 -7.56
N MET A 40 10.07 5.97 -7.54
CA MET A 40 9.47 5.19 -6.44
C MET A 40 8.16 4.48 -6.76
N LYS A 41 7.57 4.64 -7.96
CA LYS A 41 6.19 4.17 -8.22
C LYS A 41 6.02 2.67 -7.97
N SER A 42 6.85 1.85 -8.61
CA SER A 42 6.82 0.39 -8.42
C SER A 42 7.36 -0.02 -7.05
N SER A 43 8.37 0.68 -6.53
CA SER A 43 8.91 0.44 -5.19
C SER A 43 7.84 0.65 -4.10
N PHE A 44 7.03 1.70 -4.22
CA PHE A 44 5.92 1.99 -3.33
C PHE A 44 4.87 0.88 -3.39
N ALA A 45 4.49 0.42 -4.59
CA ALA A 45 3.58 -0.71 -4.74
C ALA A 45 4.15 -2.00 -4.10
N ASN A 46 5.45 -2.27 -4.27
CA ASN A 46 6.12 -3.43 -3.67
C ASN A 46 6.10 -3.38 -2.13
N VAL A 47 6.26 -2.21 -1.51
CA VAL A 47 6.12 -2.07 -0.05
C VAL A 47 4.75 -2.59 0.38
N PHE A 48 3.66 -2.08 -0.20
CA PHE A 48 2.30 -2.51 0.16
C PHE A 48 2.03 -3.98 -0.19
N GLU A 49 2.61 -4.51 -1.27
CA GLU A 49 2.49 -5.93 -1.64
C GLU A 49 3.07 -6.83 -0.53
N TYR A 50 4.26 -6.51 -0.03
CA TYR A 50 4.91 -7.26 1.04
C TYR A 50 4.17 -7.11 2.38
N LEU A 51 3.64 -5.92 2.69
CA LEU A 51 2.77 -5.71 3.85
C LEU A 51 1.52 -6.60 3.79
N SER A 52 0.89 -6.73 2.62
CA SER A 52 -0.30 -7.58 2.45
C SER A 52 -0.03 -9.07 2.69
N LYS A 53 1.22 -9.51 2.50
CA LYS A 53 1.68 -10.89 2.69
C LYS A 53 2.34 -11.14 4.05
N ASP A 54 2.36 -10.15 4.93
CA ASP A 54 3.03 -10.22 6.23
C ASP A 54 4.56 -10.40 6.14
N GLN A 55 5.16 -9.94 5.04
CA GLN A 55 6.60 -10.08 4.75
C GLN A 55 7.38 -8.80 5.10
N ASN A 56 7.02 -8.16 6.22
CA ASN A 56 7.59 -6.88 6.67
C ASN A 56 9.12 -6.91 6.78
N SER A 57 9.70 -8.04 7.23
CA SER A 57 11.15 -8.24 7.38
C SER A 57 11.93 -8.20 6.06
N GLU A 58 11.25 -8.41 4.94
CA GLU A 58 11.87 -8.42 3.61
C GLU A 58 11.81 -7.05 2.91
N ILE A 59 11.20 -6.04 3.55
CA ILE A 59 11.14 -4.67 3.04
C ILE A 59 12.47 -3.98 3.31
N LYS A 60 13.37 -4.00 2.32
CA LYS A 60 14.70 -3.39 2.40
C LYS A 60 15.22 -2.96 1.04
N ASP A 61 16.29 -2.18 1.03
CA ASP A 61 17.04 -1.90 -0.18
C ASP A 61 17.72 -3.18 -0.69
N ARG A 62 17.68 -3.40 -2.00
CA ARG A 62 18.27 -4.59 -2.64
C ARG A 62 19.69 -4.37 -3.14
N ILE A 63 20.09 -3.11 -3.31
CA ILE A 63 21.42 -2.72 -3.79
C ILE A 63 22.31 -2.38 -2.59
N PHE A 64 21.79 -1.56 -1.67
CA PHE A 64 22.51 -1.08 -0.48
C PHE A 64 21.99 -1.77 0.77
N SER A 65 22.31 -3.06 0.92
CA SER A 65 21.80 -3.94 1.99
C SER A 65 22.19 -3.50 3.41
N GLU A 66 23.22 -2.66 3.54
CA GLU A 66 23.69 -2.07 4.78
C GLU A 66 22.78 -0.95 5.31
N LYS A 67 21.90 -0.39 4.45
CA LYS A 67 20.98 0.66 4.87
C LYS A 67 19.82 0.08 5.65
N VAL A 68 19.59 0.61 6.85
CA VAL A 68 18.47 0.21 7.70
C VAL A 68 17.16 0.71 7.07
N PRO A 69 16.19 -0.19 6.79
CA PRO A 69 14.90 0.20 6.28
C PRO A 69 14.03 0.78 7.39
N ILE A 70 13.27 1.82 7.09
CA ILE A 70 12.19 2.34 7.94
C ILE A 70 10.89 2.14 7.17
N CYS A 71 10.00 1.31 7.70
CA CYS A 71 8.65 1.13 7.18
C CYS A 71 7.63 1.34 8.30
N ASP A 72 7.21 2.59 8.51
CA ASP A 72 6.13 2.94 9.45
C ASP A 72 4.92 3.41 8.65
N ILE A 73 3.88 2.57 8.60
CA ILE A 73 2.61 2.88 7.94
C ILE A 73 1.47 2.74 8.94
N LYS A 74 0.75 3.83 9.14
CA LYS A 74 -0.38 3.90 10.08
C LYS A 74 -1.65 4.31 9.36
N PHE A 75 -2.75 3.65 9.72
CA PHE A 75 -4.08 3.99 9.26
C PHE A 75 -4.93 4.42 10.45
N ASN A 76 -5.40 5.67 10.44
CA ASN A 76 -6.10 6.31 11.56
C ASN A 76 -5.34 6.16 12.89
N SER A 77 -4.03 6.42 12.88
CA SER A 77 -3.13 6.30 14.04
C SER A 77 -2.94 4.88 14.59
N GLN A 78 -3.43 3.86 13.90
CA GLN A 78 -3.24 2.45 14.25
C GLN A 78 -2.37 1.74 13.21
N ASN A 79 -1.78 0.59 13.56
CA ASN A 79 -1.04 -0.22 12.60
C ASN A 79 -1.96 -0.68 11.47
N LEU A 80 -1.45 -0.62 10.24
CA LEU A 80 -2.20 -1.04 9.05
C LEU A 80 -2.37 -2.56 9.06
N ASN A 81 -3.62 -3.05 9.07
CA ASN A 81 -3.91 -4.48 8.98
C ASN A 81 -3.70 -4.98 7.53
N LYS A 82 -2.94 -6.07 7.36
CA LYS A 82 -2.69 -6.71 6.06
C LYS A 82 -3.96 -7.05 5.28
N ASP A 83 -5.06 -7.42 5.95
CA ASP A 83 -6.34 -7.77 5.32
C ASP A 83 -7.07 -6.58 4.68
N MET A 84 -6.60 -5.36 4.96
CA MET A 84 -7.08 -4.10 4.36
C MET A 84 -6.25 -3.68 3.14
N ILE A 85 -5.19 -4.41 2.81
CA ILE A 85 -4.28 -4.09 1.70
C ILE A 85 -4.58 -5.02 0.54
N LEU A 86 -4.79 -4.44 -0.64
CA LEU A 86 -4.85 -5.16 -1.91
C LEU A 86 -4.01 -4.39 -2.92
N VAL A 87 -2.98 -5.04 -3.46
CA VAL A 87 -2.18 -4.49 -4.56
C VAL A 87 -2.52 -5.28 -5.83
N ILE A 88 -2.76 -4.57 -6.92
CA ILE A 88 -3.12 -5.15 -8.21
C ILE A 88 -2.04 -4.73 -9.21
N ASN A 89 -1.44 -5.71 -9.86
CA ASN A 89 -0.49 -5.56 -10.96
C ASN A 89 -0.90 -6.48 -12.13
N ALA A 90 -0.22 -6.37 -13.28
CA ALA A 90 -0.57 -7.16 -14.47
C ALA A 90 -0.40 -8.68 -14.28
N GLU A 91 0.43 -9.10 -13.31
CA GLU A 91 0.79 -10.50 -13.06
C GLU A 91 0.00 -11.12 -11.89
N THR A 92 -0.78 -10.32 -11.14
CA THR A 92 -1.50 -10.81 -9.97
C THR A 92 -2.70 -11.62 -10.45
N LYS A 93 -2.66 -12.95 -10.24
CA LYS A 93 -3.86 -13.78 -10.32
C LYS A 93 -4.78 -13.36 -9.17
N VAL A 94 -5.71 -12.46 -9.45
CA VAL A 94 -6.63 -11.94 -8.44
C VAL A 94 -7.52 -13.09 -7.97
N SER A 95 -7.40 -13.46 -6.69
CA SER A 95 -8.25 -14.52 -6.12
C SER A 95 -9.68 -14.01 -5.92
N GLU A 96 -10.66 -14.91 -6.07
CA GLU A 96 -12.10 -14.60 -5.98
C GLU A 96 -12.46 -13.85 -4.68
N LYS A 97 -11.81 -14.19 -3.56
CA LYS A 97 -12.04 -13.58 -2.24
C LYS A 97 -11.72 -12.07 -2.22
N SER A 98 -10.66 -11.64 -2.91
CA SER A 98 -10.27 -10.23 -3.00
C SER A 98 -11.18 -9.44 -3.93
N ILE A 99 -11.69 -10.09 -5.00
CA ILE A 99 -12.64 -9.50 -5.95
C ILE A 99 -14.01 -9.28 -5.29
N THR A 100 -14.51 -10.21 -4.47
CA THR A 100 -15.80 -10.06 -3.79
C THR A 100 -15.89 -8.85 -2.87
N LYS A 101 -14.77 -8.41 -2.25
CA LYS A 101 -14.74 -7.16 -1.46
C LYS A 101 -14.88 -5.92 -2.35
N PHE A 102 -14.40 -5.98 -3.59
CA PHE A 102 -14.44 -4.88 -4.55
C PHE A 102 -15.79 -4.78 -5.29
N ILE A 103 -16.42 -5.92 -5.61
CA ILE A 103 -17.63 -6.00 -6.44
C ILE A 103 -18.92 -5.55 -5.72
N ALA A 104 -18.86 -5.21 -4.43
CA ALA A 104 -20.03 -5.06 -3.56
C ALA A 104 -20.77 -6.39 -3.35
N LYS A 105 -21.33 -6.57 -2.15
CA LYS A 105 -22.07 -7.78 -1.76
C LYS A 105 -23.02 -8.21 -2.86
N ALA A 106 -22.90 -9.46 -3.32
CA ALA A 106 -23.85 -10.05 -4.26
C ALA A 106 -25.31 -9.95 -3.74
N GLU A 107 -25.50 -9.95 -2.42
CA GLU A 107 -26.78 -9.72 -1.73
C GLU A 107 -27.45 -8.38 -2.05
N LEU A 108 -26.70 -7.36 -2.48
CA LEU A 108 -27.23 -6.02 -2.81
C LEU A 108 -27.69 -5.88 -4.27
N LYS A 109 -27.48 -6.91 -5.11
CA LYS A 109 -27.95 -6.91 -6.51
C LYS A 109 -29.42 -7.34 -6.67
N GLY A 110 -30.06 -7.80 -5.59
CA GLY A 110 -31.47 -8.14 -5.59
C GLY A 110 -32.35 -7.02 -5.02
N ARG A 111 -32.70 -6.05 -5.87
CA ARG A 111 -33.94 -5.28 -5.80
C ARG A 111 -34.39 -4.94 -7.21
#